data_AF-A0A960ZP97-F1
#
_entry.id   AF-A0A960ZP97-F1
#
_cell.length_a   1.000
_cell.length_b   1.000
_cell.length_c   1.000
_cell.angle_alpha   90.00
_cell.angle_beta   90.00
_cell.angle_gamma   90.00
#
_symmetry.space_group_name_H-M   'P 1'
#
loop_
_entity.id
_entity.type
_entity.pdbx_description
1 polymer ?
#
loop_
_entity_poly.entity_id
_entity_poly.type
_entity_poly.pdbx_seq_one_letter_code
_entity_poly.pdbx_strand_id
1 'polypeptide(L)'
;MTSHYSIGWDVGAWYCEKNAKSRDAIFVLDPEGKDLGRPFRGGLRRCFNEAENPGQLIDALFALCGVEPDRSAHVTLAIDTPLGFPTELLALADRGDPIRTVGERQSNPYLFRATERHLFGLGWTPMSAVEQMIGSQATKGIHLRARFAPHPASTGVWTDGDRLTVIETYPAPCRSSSQIKTLIEGRVDLKNDDLRDARVCAVVAHLFRTDPQTLLPPPPETPEGEGWIWVPCDAVPVK
;
A
#
# COMPACT_ATOMS: atom_id res chain seq x y z
N MET A 1 5.33 -26.08 6.70
CA MET A 1 5.38 -24.80 5.97
C MET A 1 4.40 -23.87 6.65
N THR A 2 4.85 -22.68 7.03
CA THR A 2 4.00 -21.66 7.65
C THR A 2 3.06 -21.08 6.58
N SER A 3 1.77 -20.97 6.88
CA SER A 3 0.79 -20.38 5.95
C SER A 3 1.15 -18.91 5.66
N HIS A 4 0.84 -18.39 4.47
CA HIS A 4 1.13 -16.98 4.13
C HIS A 4 -0.06 -16.33 3.43
N TYR A 5 -0.73 -15.42 4.13
CA TYR A 5 -1.89 -14.69 3.63
C TYR A 5 -1.51 -13.36 2.97
N SER A 6 -2.34 -12.90 2.05
CA SER A 6 -2.16 -11.60 1.39
C SER A 6 -3.33 -10.69 1.73
N ILE A 7 -3.05 -9.50 2.25
CA ILE A 7 -4.07 -8.50 2.60
C ILE A 7 -3.86 -7.27 1.72
N GLY A 8 -4.96 -6.73 1.21
CA GLY A 8 -4.98 -5.44 0.54
C GLY A 8 -5.80 -4.44 1.32
N TRP A 9 -5.31 -3.20 1.36
CA TRP A 9 -5.96 -2.09 2.06
C TRP A 9 -6.10 -0.88 1.14
N ASP A 10 -7.35 -0.53 0.79
CA ASP A 10 -7.66 0.81 0.28
C ASP A 10 -7.91 1.77 1.45
N VAL A 11 -7.20 2.90 1.45
CA VAL A 11 -7.01 3.72 2.65
C VAL A 11 -8.02 4.86 2.73
N GLY A 12 -8.87 4.80 3.75
CA GLY A 12 -9.69 5.93 4.15
C GLY A 12 -8.94 6.91 5.07
N ALA A 13 -9.38 8.16 5.10
CA ALA A 13 -8.93 9.14 6.09
C ALA A 13 -9.13 8.64 7.55
N TRP A 14 -8.53 9.31 8.54
CA TRP A 14 -8.61 8.92 9.96
C TRP A 14 -10.04 8.78 10.51
N TYR A 15 -10.98 9.59 10.01
CA TYR A 15 -12.39 9.64 10.46
C TYR A 15 -13.36 9.31 9.31
N CYS A 16 -13.05 8.28 8.54
CA CYS A 16 -13.79 7.93 7.34
C CYS A 16 -15.09 7.14 7.60
N GLU A 17 -15.42 6.75 8.83
CA GLU A 17 -16.52 5.82 9.15
C GLU A 17 -17.87 6.28 8.58
N LYS A 18 -18.10 7.60 8.56
CA LYS A 18 -19.33 8.22 8.06
C LYS A 18 -19.21 8.75 6.63
N ASN A 19 -18.02 8.72 6.03
CA ASN A 19 -17.81 9.22 4.67
C ASN A 19 -18.41 8.23 3.66
N ALA A 20 -19.37 8.68 2.85
CA ALA A 20 -20.01 7.81 1.86
C ALA A 20 -19.06 7.44 0.71
N LYS A 21 -18.14 8.34 0.36
CA LYS A 21 -17.32 8.29 -0.86
C LYS A 21 -16.00 7.53 -0.70
N SER A 22 -15.38 7.58 0.47
CA SER A 22 -14.08 6.95 0.73
C SER A 22 -14.01 6.48 2.18
N ARG A 23 -13.72 5.19 2.35
CA ARG A 23 -13.56 4.50 3.64
C ARG A 23 -12.34 3.60 3.58
N ASP A 24 -11.92 3.09 4.73
CA ASP A 24 -11.00 1.96 4.69
C ASP A 24 -11.73 0.76 4.10
N ALA A 25 -11.04 0.02 3.23
CA ALA A 25 -11.48 -1.28 2.78
C ALA A 25 -10.38 -2.32 2.94
N ILE A 26 -10.72 -3.50 3.47
CA ILE A 26 -9.80 -4.61 3.67
C ILE A 26 -10.28 -5.81 2.86
N PHE A 27 -9.35 -6.44 2.16
CA PHE A 27 -9.56 -7.65 1.40
C PHE A 27 -8.48 -8.66 1.75
N VAL A 28 -8.85 -9.93 1.95
CA VAL A 28 -7.93 -11.00 2.35
C VAL A 28 -7.95 -12.11 1.31
N LEU A 29 -6.76 -12.58 0.94
CA LEU A 29 -6.54 -13.78 0.16
C LEU A 29 -5.91 -14.87 1.02
N ASP A 30 -6.36 -16.11 0.80
CA ASP A 30 -5.75 -17.32 1.36
C ASP A 30 -4.34 -17.59 0.76
N PRO A 31 -3.59 -18.58 1.28
CA PRO A 31 -2.26 -18.91 0.77
C PRO A 31 -2.23 -19.30 -0.71
N GLU A 32 -3.34 -19.78 -1.26
CA GLU A 32 -3.53 -20.13 -2.68
C GLU A 32 -3.97 -18.93 -3.54
N GLY A 33 -4.17 -17.75 -2.94
CA GLY A 33 -4.55 -16.52 -3.64
C GLY A 33 -6.06 -16.37 -3.90
N LYS A 34 -6.90 -17.19 -3.25
CA LYS A 34 -8.36 -17.13 -3.36
C LYS A 34 -8.95 -16.18 -2.32
N ASP A 35 -10.11 -15.63 -2.62
CA ASP A 35 -10.86 -14.74 -1.73
C ASP A 35 -11.17 -15.46 -0.40
N LEU A 36 -10.84 -14.83 0.73
CA LEU A 36 -11.05 -15.38 2.06
C LEU A 36 -11.95 -14.46 2.91
N GLY A 37 -13.04 -15.03 3.42
CA GLY A 37 -14.01 -14.29 4.25
C GLY A 37 -14.84 -13.28 3.47
N ARG A 38 -15.37 -12.28 4.19
CA ARG A 38 -16.11 -11.16 3.59
C ARG A 38 -15.22 -9.91 3.50
N PRO A 39 -15.21 -9.18 2.38
CA PRO A 39 -14.51 -7.90 2.31
C PRO A 39 -15.07 -6.91 3.34
N PHE A 40 -14.21 -6.16 4.00
CA PHE A 40 -14.60 -5.15 4.98
C PHE A 40 -14.57 -3.76 4.37
N ARG A 41 -15.52 -2.90 4.73
CA ARG A 41 -15.50 -1.46 4.43
C ARG A 41 -15.97 -0.65 5.63
N GLY A 42 -15.13 0.22 6.17
CA GLY A 42 -15.42 0.98 7.40
C GLY A 42 -14.27 1.88 7.84
N GLY A 43 -13.97 1.88 9.15
CA GLY A 43 -12.83 2.63 9.71
C GLY A 43 -11.93 1.75 10.56
N LEU A 44 -10.61 1.89 10.38
CA LEU A 44 -9.58 1.12 11.09
C LEU A 44 -9.01 1.83 12.32
N ARG A 45 -9.45 3.06 12.61
CA ARG A 45 -8.94 3.84 13.76
C ARG A 45 -9.03 3.08 15.08
N ARG A 46 -10.12 2.33 15.28
CA ARG A 46 -10.30 1.49 16.47
C ARG A 46 -9.25 0.37 16.54
N CYS A 47 -9.01 -0.33 15.44
CA CYS A 47 -7.98 -1.37 15.35
C CYS A 47 -6.60 -0.83 15.73
N PHE A 48 -6.23 0.36 15.26
CA PHE A 48 -4.94 0.97 15.60
C PHE A 48 -4.86 1.40 17.07
N ASN A 49 -5.96 1.85 17.66
CA ASN A 49 -5.96 2.23 19.07
C ASN A 49 -5.87 1.01 20.00
N GLU A 50 -6.52 -0.10 19.64
CA GLU A 50 -6.62 -1.29 20.48
C GLU A 50 -5.45 -2.27 20.30
N ALA A 51 -4.81 -2.31 19.12
CA ALA A 51 -3.68 -3.20 18.88
C ALA A 51 -2.37 -2.66 19.50
N GLU A 52 -1.75 -3.44 20.37
CA GLU A 52 -0.47 -3.14 21.02
C GLU A 52 0.73 -3.65 20.21
N ASN A 53 0.52 -4.68 19.38
CA ASN A 53 1.57 -5.33 18.60
C ASN A 53 1.06 -5.79 17.21
N PRO A 54 1.95 -6.18 16.29
CA PRO A 54 1.59 -6.56 14.92
C PRO A 54 0.63 -7.77 14.87
N GLY A 55 0.81 -8.75 15.75
CA GLY A 55 -0.06 -9.93 15.83
C GLY A 55 -1.51 -9.58 16.17
N GLN A 56 -1.72 -8.68 17.14
CA GLN A 56 -3.07 -8.18 17.49
C GLN A 56 -3.69 -7.35 16.36
N LEU A 57 -2.88 -6.57 15.63
CA LEU A 57 -3.36 -5.86 14.44
C LEU A 57 -3.82 -6.85 13.37
N ILE A 58 -3.01 -7.87 13.07
CA ILE A 58 -3.34 -8.92 12.10
C ILE A 58 -4.67 -9.58 12.50
N ASP A 59 -4.79 -10.04 13.75
CA ASP A 59 -6.03 -10.64 14.26
C ASP A 59 -7.24 -9.72 14.08
N ALA A 60 -7.08 -8.43 14.36
CA ALA A 60 -8.15 -7.45 14.17
C ALA A 60 -8.56 -7.31 12.70
N LEU A 61 -7.60 -7.26 11.76
CA LEU A 61 -7.89 -7.16 10.32
C LEU A 61 -8.65 -8.40 9.81
N PHE A 62 -8.24 -9.61 10.22
CA PHE A 62 -8.95 -10.84 9.87
C PHE A 62 -10.37 -10.88 10.48
N ALA A 63 -10.53 -10.43 11.73
CA ALA A 63 -11.82 -10.37 12.39
C ALA A 63 -12.82 -9.44 11.67
N LEU A 64 -12.36 -8.33 11.10
CA LEU A 64 -13.20 -7.44 10.26
C LEU A 64 -13.78 -8.20 9.06
N CYS A 65 -12.99 -9.11 8.48
CA CYS A 65 -13.38 -9.97 7.38
C CYS A 65 -14.12 -11.25 7.82
N GLY A 66 -14.35 -11.45 9.12
CA GLY A 66 -15.05 -12.62 9.67
C GLY A 66 -14.26 -13.92 9.52
N VAL A 67 -12.93 -13.83 9.58
CA VAL A 67 -12.00 -14.96 9.42
C VAL A 67 -11.16 -15.08 10.69
N GLU A 68 -10.83 -16.29 11.09
CA GLU A 68 -9.79 -16.55 12.09
C GLU A 68 -8.51 -16.99 11.36
N PRO A 69 -7.40 -16.24 11.47
CA PRO A 69 -6.17 -16.61 10.81
C PRO A 69 -5.45 -17.74 11.56
N ASP A 70 -4.65 -18.51 10.83
CA ASP A 70 -3.56 -19.26 11.44
C ASP A 70 -2.60 -18.28 12.13
N ARG A 71 -2.53 -18.34 13.46
CA ARG A 71 -1.71 -17.43 14.28
C ARG A 71 -0.21 -17.61 14.08
N SER A 72 0.22 -18.68 13.42
CA SER A 72 1.61 -18.84 12.99
C SER A 72 1.88 -18.24 11.63
N ALA A 73 0.84 -17.88 10.86
CA ALA A 73 0.96 -17.46 9.48
C ALA A 73 1.67 -16.10 9.34
N HIS A 74 2.40 -15.98 8.23
CA HIS A 74 2.93 -14.72 7.72
C HIS A 74 1.85 -13.96 6.94
N VAL A 75 1.94 -12.64 6.92
CA VAL A 75 1.02 -11.74 6.21
C VAL A 75 1.82 -10.74 5.40
N THR A 76 1.53 -10.65 4.11
CA THR A 76 1.91 -9.48 3.30
C THR A 76 0.71 -8.54 3.18
N LEU A 77 0.87 -7.30 3.63
CA LEU A 77 -0.12 -6.24 3.54
C LEU A 77 0.32 -5.21 2.49
N ALA A 78 -0.45 -5.08 1.40
CA ALA A 78 -0.28 -4.01 0.42
C ALA A 78 -1.26 -2.87 0.66
N ILE A 79 -0.76 -1.64 0.68
CA ILE A 79 -1.50 -0.44 1.13
C ILE A 79 -1.60 0.59 0.00
N ASP A 80 -2.82 1.06 -0.30
CA ASP A 80 -3.11 2.13 -1.26
C ASP A 80 -2.95 3.52 -0.66
N THR A 81 -1.72 3.85 -0.26
CA THR A 81 -1.37 5.21 0.14
C THR A 81 0.15 5.39 0.21
N PRO A 82 0.67 6.61 0.03
CA PRO A 82 2.07 6.90 0.29
C PRO A 82 2.53 6.42 1.67
N LEU A 83 3.53 5.54 1.69
CA LEU A 83 4.20 5.07 2.90
C LEU A 83 5.49 5.83 3.16
N GLY A 84 5.65 7.04 2.61
CA GLY A 84 6.76 7.94 2.85
C GLY A 84 6.43 9.35 2.37
N PHE A 85 7.18 10.33 2.85
CA PHE A 85 7.13 11.71 2.35
C PHE A 85 8.43 12.04 1.61
N PRO A 86 8.42 13.01 0.68
CA PRO A 86 9.63 13.42 -0.02
C PRO A 86 10.71 13.88 0.97
N THR A 87 11.95 13.43 0.76
CA THR A 87 13.10 13.71 1.62
C THR A 87 13.33 15.22 1.75
N GLU A 88 13.22 15.95 0.65
CA GLU A 88 13.41 17.40 0.64
C GLU A 88 12.28 18.13 1.38
N LEU A 89 11.05 17.61 1.34
CA LEU A 89 9.95 18.17 2.16
C LEU A 89 10.26 18.00 3.64
N LEU A 90 10.73 16.82 4.04
CA LEU A 90 11.08 16.54 5.43
C LEU A 90 12.26 17.41 5.88
N ALA A 91 13.29 17.57 5.06
CA ALA A 91 14.42 18.46 5.33
C ALA A 91 13.98 19.92 5.51
N LEU A 92 13.09 20.41 4.64
CA LEU A 92 12.52 21.75 4.75
C LEU A 92 11.71 21.92 6.04
N ALA A 93 10.85 20.96 6.36
CA ALA A 93 9.94 21.05 7.52
C ALA A 93 10.66 20.88 8.86
N ASP A 94 11.66 20.01 8.92
CA ASP A 94 12.40 19.67 10.14
C ASP A 94 13.52 20.67 10.42
N ARG A 95 14.33 20.99 9.40
CA ARG A 95 15.56 21.80 9.56
C ARG A 95 15.49 23.18 8.91
N GLY A 96 14.46 23.46 8.12
CA GLY A 96 14.38 24.68 7.34
C GLY A 96 15.34 24.72 6.15
N ASP A 97 15.84 23.57 5.70
CA ASP A 97 16.80 23.46 4.60
C ASP A 97 16.10 23.62 3.24
N PRO A 98 16.31 24.72 2.48
CA PRO A 98 15.67 24.89 1.19
C PRO A 98 16.52 24.30 0.06
N ILE A 99 15.87 23.65 -0.91
CA ILE A 99 16.48 23.34 -2.20
C ILE A 99 16.77 24.62 -2.99
N ARG A 100 17.80 24.59 -3.84
CA ARG A 100 18.23 25.76 -4.62
C ARG A 100 17.31 26.13 -5.78
N THR A 101 16.61 25.15 -6.35
CA THR A 101 15.77 25.35 -7.54
C THR A 101 14.56 24.45 -7.49
N VAL A 102 13.38 25.04 -7.70
CA VAL A 102 12.14 24.30 -7.93
C VAL A 102 11.96 24.17 -9.44
N GLY A 103 11.92 22.94 -9.94
CA GLY A 103 11.75 22.65 -11.36
C GLY A 103 10.29 22.71 -11.82
N GLU A 104 9.99 22.02 -12.91
CA GLU A 104 8.62 21.75 -13.36
C GLU A 104 7.84 20.95 -12.31
N ARG A 105 6.51 20.94 -12.43
CA ARG A 105 5.60 20.27 -11.48
C ARG A 105 6.07 18.86 -11.12
N GLN A 106 6.25 18.01 -12.13
CA GLN A 106 6.60 16.59 -11.97
C GLN A 106 8.04 16.34 -11.49
N SER A 107 8.91 17.36 -11.49
CA SER A 107 10.27 17.27 -10.97
C SER A 107 10.43 17.94 -9.61
N ASN A 108 9.38 18.57 -9.06
CA ASN A 108 9.42 19.26 -7.78
C ASN A 108 9.62 18.26 -6.62
N PRO A 109 10.78 18.29 -5.92
CA PRO A 109 11.12 17.29 -4.93
C PRO A 109 10.45 17.54 -3.57
N TYR A 110 9.76 18.68 -3.38
CA TYR A 110 8.89 18.87 -2.22
C TYR A 110 7.52 18.22 -2.41
N LEU A 111 7.05 18.11 -3.66
CA LEU A 111 5.73 17.58 -3.96
C LEU A 111 5.79 16.07 -4.17
N PHE A 112 6.74 15.60 -4.97
CA PHE A 112 6.83 14.21 -5.41
C PHE A 112 8.07 13.54 -4.82
N ARG A 113 7.96 12.28 -4.37
CA ARG A 113 9.11 11.45 -4.00
C ARG A 113 9.89 11.06 -5.26
N ALA A 114 11.13 10.63 -5.10
CA ALA A 114 11.93 9.98 -6.13
C ALA A 114 11.13 8.88 -6.83
N THR A 115 10.33 8.13 -6.06
CA THR A 115 9.38 7.13 -6.55
C THR A 115 8.39 7.72 -7.56
N GLU A 116 7.61 8.74 -7.20
CA GLU A 116 6.69 9.35 -8.18
C GLU A 116 7.40 9.97 -9.37
N ARG A 117 8.53 10.65 -9.14
CA ARG A 117 9.32 11.28 -10.22
C ARG A 117 9.83 10.24 -11.22
N HIS A 118 10.26 9.07 -10.73
CA HIS A 118 10.65 7.96 -11.58
C HIS A 118 9.46 7.44 -12.40
N LEU A 119 8.30 7.25 -11.77
CA LEU A 119 7.09 6.79 -12.46
C LEU A 119 6.58 7.78 -13.52
N PHE A 120 6.73 9.09 -13.31
CA PHE A 120 6.53 10.09 -14.37
C PHE A 120 7.45 9.84 -15.56
N GLY A 121 8.71 9.51 -15.29
CA GLY A 121 9.68 9.10 -16.32
C GLY A 121 9.22 7.89 -17.14
N LEU A 122 8.40 7.01 -16.58
CA LEU A 122 7.79 5.87 -17.26
C LEU A 122 6.45 6.18 -17.96
N GLY A 123 5.97 7.43 -17.89
CA GLY A 123 4.71 7.84 -18.52
C GLY A 123 3.47 7.70 -17.64
N TRP A 124 3.62 7.38 -16.36
CA TRP A 124 2.53 7.43 -15.40
C TRP A 124 2.35 8.82 -14.79
N THR A 125 1.19 9.04 -14.16
CA THR A 125 0.86 10.26 -13.44
C THR A 125 0.44 9.94 -12.01
N PRO A 126 1.38 9.49 -11.14
CA PRO A 126 1.05 9.14 -9.77
C PRO A 126 0.60 10.38 -8.97
N MET A 127 -0.18 10.15 -7.92
CA MET A 127 -0.57 11.19 -6.98
C MET A 127 0.55 11.48 -5.98
N SER A 128 0.68 12.73 -5.59
CA SER A 128 1.51 13.22 -4.48
C SER A 128 0.67 13.39 -3.21
N ALA A 129 1.24 12.97 -2.09
CA ALA A 129 0.67 13.21 -0.77
C ALA A 129 0.46 14.69 -0.44
N VAL A 130 1.33 15.54 -1.00
CA VAL A 130 1.41 16.97 -0.73
C VAL A 130 0.48 17.74 -1.66
N GLU A 131 0.59 17.50 -2.96
CA GLU A 131 -0.13 18.27 -3.96
C GLU A 131 -1.61 17.89 -4.05
N GLN A 132 -1.94 16.58 -3.99
CA GLN A 132 -3.33 16.10 -4.08
C GLN A 132 -4.02 16.04 -2.70
N MET A 133 -3.41 16.58 -1.65
CA MET A 133 -3.99 16.67 -0.30
C MET A 133 -4.43 15.31 0.29
N ILE A 134 -3.79 14.20 -0.11
CA ILE A 134 -4.04 12.85 0.45
C ILE A 134 -3.22 12.59 1.73
N GLY A 135 -2.80 13.65 2.43
CA GLY A 135 -2.00 13.58 3.66
C GLY A 135 -2.70 12.84 4.81
N SER A 136 -4.05 12.82 4.84
CA SER A 136 -4.78 12.07 5.87
C SER A 136 -4.61 10.57 5.69
N GLN A 137 -4.70 10.08 4.46
CA GLN A 137 -4.46 8.68 4.11
C GLN A 137 -2.98 8.33 4.30
N ALA A 138 -2.08 9.16 3.78
CA ALA A 138 -0.63 8.93 3.88
C ALA A 138 -0.18 8.83 5.33
N THR A 139 -0.59 9.77 6.20
CA THR A 139 -0.24 9.71 7.64
C THR A 139 -0.76 8.45 8.33
N LYS A 140 -1.89 7.90 7.87
CA LYS A 140 -2.48 6.67 8.41
C LYS A 140 -1.72 5.42 7.98
N GLY A 141 -1.36 5.32 6.69
CA GLY A 141 -0.48 4.25 6.20
C GLY A 141 0.91 4.30 6.85
N ILE A 142 1.52 5.48 6.90
CA ILE A 142 2.80 5.74 7.57
C ILE A 142 2.73 5.39 9.06
N HIS A 143 1.63 5.71 9.76
CA HIS A 143 1.42 5.32 11.15
C HIS A 143 1.40 3.79 11.31
N LEU A 144 0.63 3.07 10.49
CA LEU A 144 0.58 1.61 10.53
C LEU A 144 1.97 1.03 10.35
N ARG A 145 2.66 1.41 9.26
CA ARG A 145 4.02 0.98 8.96
C ARG A 145 4.96 1.26 10.13
N ALA A 146 5.04 2.51 10.60
CA ALA A 146 5.97 2.90 11.66
C ALA A 146 5.70 2.20 13.00
N ARG A 147 4.45 1.87 13.31
CA ARG A 147 4.08 1.26 14.59
C ARG A 147 4.15 -0.27 14.56
N PHE A 148 3.76 -0.89 13.46
CA PHE A 148 3.57 -2.34 13.37
C PHE A 148 4.53 -3.05 12.41
N ALA A 149 5.24 -2.33 11.56
CA ALA A 149 6.30 -2.87 10.70
C ALA A 149 7.48 -1.88 10.63
N PRO A 150 8.16 -1.60 11.75
CA PRO A 150 9.13 -0.50 11.83
C PRO A 150 10.46 -0.78 11.12
N HIS A 151 10.75 -2.03 10.79
CA HIS A 151 12.06 -2.43 10.27
C HIS A 151 12.06 -2.39 8.73
N PRO A 152 12.91 -1.58 8.09
CA PRO A 152 13.10 -1.65 6.65
C PRO A 152 13.80 -2.97 6.30
N ALA A 153 13.22 -3.75 5.38
CA ALA A 153 13.84 -4.94 4.82
C ALA A 153 14.59 -4.64 3.52
N SER A 154 14.02 -3.75 2.70
CA SER A 154 14.61 -3.15 1.50
C SER A 154 13.82 -1.89 1.14
N THR A 155 14.27 -1.12 0.14
CA THR A 155 13.50 0.03 -0.35
C THR A 155 12.07 -0.36 -0.70
N GLY A 156 11.10 0.30 -0.04
CA GLY A 156 9.67 0.03 -0.23
C GLY A 156 9.12 -1.25 0.39
N VAL A 157 9.88 -1.90 1.28
CA VAL A 157 9.45 -3.12 1.99
C VAL A 157 9.79 -2.97 3.47
N TRP A 158 8.78 -3.08 4.32
CA TRP A 158 8.93 -2.99 5.77
C TRP A 158 8.39 -4.23 6.47
N THR A 159 8.90 -4.53 7.65
CA THR A 159 8.52 -5.72 8.41
C THR A 159 8.59 -5.47 9.92
N ASP A 160 7.92 -6.33 10.68
CA ASP A 160 8.14 -6.50 12.13
C ASP A 160 9.29 -7.46 12.45
N GLY A 161 9.90 -8.09 11.43
CA GLY A 161 10.93 -9.11 11.59
C GLY A 161 10.38 -10.49 11.97
N ASP A 162 9.06 -10.65 11.96
CA ASP A 162 8.37 -11.89 12.36
C ASP A 162 7.27 -12.24 11.35
N ARG A 163 6.06 -11.69 11.49
CA ARG A 163 4.86 -12.14 10.77
C ARG A 163 4.31 -11.15 9.77
N LEU A 164 4.72 -9.89 9.80
CA LEU A 164 4.15 -8.83 8.98
C LEU A 164 5.17 -8.31 7.99
N THR A 165 4.79 -8.28 6.72
CA THR A 165 5.45 -7.52 5.66
C THR A 165 4.47 -6.48 5.12
N VAL A 166 4.92 -5.23 5.00
CA VAL A 166 4.15 -4.11 4.47
C VAL A 166 4.81 -3.61 3.20
N ILE A 167 4.00 -3.42 2.16
CA ILE A 167 4.39 -2.79 0.90
C ILE A 167 3.37 -1.72 0.51
N GLU A 168 3.79 -0.75 -0.28
CA GLU A 168 2.91 0.22 -0.91
C GLU A 168 2.56 -0.24 -2.33
N THR A 169 1.33 0.00 -2.77
CA THR A 169 0.90 -0.22 -4.15
C THR A 169 -0.20 0.76 -4.51
N TYR A 170 -0.41 1.02 -5.81
CA TYR A 170 -1.57 1.78 -6.28
C TYR A 170 -2.42 0.90 -7.21
N PRO A 171 -3.70 0.66 -6.89
CA PRO A 171 -4.54 -0.24 -7.65
C PRO A 171 -4.96 0.33 -9.01
N ALA A 172 -5.03 1.65 -9.15
CA ALA A 172 -5.38 2.31 -10.40
C ALA A 172 -4.48 1.88 -11.60
N PRO A 173 -3.13 1.98 -11.53
CA PRO A 173 -2.28 1.45 -12.59
C PRO A 173 -2.34 -0.08 -12.67
N CYS A 174 -2.48 -0.80 -11.55
CA CYS A 174 -2.52 -2.26 -11.56
C CYS A 174 -3.72 -2.85 -12.33
N ARG A 175 -4.83 -2.12 -12.45
CA ARG A 175 -6.03 -2.57 -13.19
C ARG A 175 -5.81 -2.71 -14.70
N SER A 176 -4.76 -2.12 -15.28
CA SER A 176 -4.46 -2.31 -16.70
C SER A 176 -3.75 -3.64 -16.98
N SER A 177 -3.03 -4.17 -15.98
CA SER A 177 -2.27 -5.43 -16.05
C SER A 177 -3.13 -6.61 -16.49
N SER A 178 -2.60 -7.38 -17.45
CA SER A 178 -3.18 -8.65 -17.87
C SER A 178 -3.13 -9.69 -16.76
N GLN A 179 -2.01 -9.73 -16.02
CA GLN A 179 -1.81 -10.66 -14.91
C GLN A 179 -2.83 -10.44 -13.79
N ILE A 180 -3.06 -9.18 -13.39
CA ILE A 180 -4.07 -8.83 -12.38
C ILE A 180 -5.48 -9.22 -12.87
N LYS A 181 -5.81 -8.93 -14.14
CA LYS A 181 -7.11 -9.29 -14.72
C LYS A 181 -7.34 -10.80 -14.68
N THR A 182 -6.37 -11.60 -15.10
CA THR A 182 -6.46 -13.06 -15.06
C THR A 182 -6.64 -13.58 -13.63
N LEU A 183 -5.92 -13.03 -12.65
CA LEU A 183 -6.04 -13.46 -11.26
C LEU A 183 -7.42 -13.13 -10.66
N ILE A 184 -8.07 -12.06 -11.13
CA ILE A 184 -9.40 -11.62 -10.66
C ILE A 184 -10.54 -12.23 -11.51
N GLU A 185 -10.24 -12.81 -12.66
CA GLU A 185 -11.22 -13.38 -13.58
C GLU A 185 -12.10 -14.43 -12.89
N GLY A 186 -13.41 -14.38 -13.15
CA GLY A 186 -14.39 -15.30 -12.54
C GLY A 186 -14.71 -15.05 -11.07
N ARG A 187 -14.06 -14.08 -10.40
CA ARG A 187 -14.41 -13.70 -9.02
C ARG A 187 -15.70 -12.88 -8.97
N VAL A 188 -16.35 -12.90 -7.81
CA VAL A 188 -17.58 -12.11 -7.57
C VAL A 188 -17.29 -10.62 -7.76
N ASP A 189 -18.20 -9.92 -8.44
CA ASP A 189 -18.07 -8.47 -8.63
C ASP A 189 -18.38 -7.72 -7.32
N LEU A 190 -17.54 -6.72 -7.01
CA LEU A 190 -17.66 -5.92 -5.80
C LEU A 190 -18.26 -4.57 -6.18
N LYS A 191 -19.38 -4.23 -5.52
CA LYS A 191 -20.19 -3.05 -5.87
C LYS A 191 -19.56 -1.69 -5.50
N ASN A 192 -18.42 -1.67 -4.82
CA ASN A 192 -17.81 -0.46 -4.28
C ASN A 192 -16.34 -0.38 -4.65
N ASP A 193 -15.90 0.82 -5.02
CA ASP A 193 -14.55 1.10 -5.52
C ASP A 193 -13.48 0.77 -4.48
N ASP A 194 -13.68 1.21 -3.22
CA ASP A 194 -12.77 0.90 -2.12
C ASP A 194 -12.53 -0.62 -1.99
N LEU A 195 -13.59 -1.42 -2.10
CA LEU A 195 -13.47 -2.89 -2.06
C LEU A 195 -12.76 -3.46 -3.29
N ARG A 196 -12.97 -2.89 -4.47
CA ARG A 196 -12.27 -3.30 -5.71
C ARG A 196 -10.79 -2.95 -5.63
N ASP A 197 -10.45 -1.78 -5.10
CA ASP A 197 -9.10 -1.30 -4.87
C ASP A 197 -8.37 -2.13 -3.81
N ALA A 198 -9.02 -2.42 -2.68
CA ALA A 198 -8.49 -3.33 -1.67
C ALA A 198 -8.23 -4.74 -2.24
N ARG A 199 -9.12 -5.28 -3.09
CA ARG A 199 -8.87 -6.58 -3.75
C ARG A 199 -7.65 -6.55 -4.66
N VAL A 200 -7.50 -5.51 -5.48
CA VAL A 200 -6.32 -5.36 -6.35
C VAL A 200 -5.06 -5.28 -5.51
N CYS A 201 -5.06 -4.52 -4.41
CA CYS A 201 -3.93 -4.47 -3.48
C CYS A 201 -3.61 -5.86 -2.92
N ALA A 202 -4.62 -6.65 -2.53
CA ALA A 202 -4.40 -8.00 -2.01
C ALA A 202 -3.77 -8.94 -3.05
N VAL A 203 -4.16 -8.80 -4.32
CA VAL A 203 -3.53 -9.54 -5.44
C VAL A 203 -2.09 -9.09 -5.65
N VAL A 204 -1.77 -7.80 -5.54
CA VAL A 204 -0.38 -7.32 -5.58
C VAL A 204 0.44 -7.88 -4.42
N ALA A 205 -0.10 -7.90 -3.20
CA ALA A 205 0.55 -8.55 -2.05
C ALA A 205 0.82 -10.05 -2.31
N HIS A 206 -0.11 -10.74 -2.97
CA HIS A 206 0.07 -12.13 -3.35
C HIS A 206 1.18 -12.30 -4.38
N LEU A 207 1.18 -11.50 -5.45
CA LEU A 207 2.22 -11.50 -6.48
C LEU A 207 3.60 -11.16 -5.91
N PHE A 208 3.68 -10.17 -5.02
CA PHE A 208 4.93 -9.79 -4.37
C PHE A 208 5.58 -10.98 -3.64
N ARG A 209 4.76 -11.86 -3.07
CA ARG A 209 5.24 -13.08 -2.41
C ARG A 209 5.57 -14.20 -3.40
N THR A 210 4.71 -14.45 -4.38
CA THR A 210 4.80 -15.67 -5.22
C THR A 210 5.62 -15.48 -6.48
N ASP A 211 5.61 -14.28 -7.03
CA ASP A 211 6.28 -13.92 -8.29
C ASP A 211 6.74 -12.45 -8.28
N PRO A 212 7.64 -12.05 -7.37
CA PRO A 212 8.08 -10.65 -7.24
C PRO A 212 8.71 -10.08 -8.51
N GLN A 213 9.20 -10.94 -9.42
CA GLN A 213 9.83 -10.52 -10.68
C GLN A 213 8.82 -9.94 -11.68
N THR A 214 7.52 -10.17 -11.49
CA THR A 214 6.49 -9.54 -12.31
C THR A 214 6.10 -8.16 -11.81
N LEU A 215 6.64 -7.71 -10.68
CA LEU A 215 6.46 -6.38 -10.15
C LEU A 215 7.67 -5.50 -10.43
N LEU A 216 7.44 -4.24 -10.75
CA LEU A 216 8.50 -3.26 -11.02
C LEU A 216 9.29 -2.99 -9.73
N PRO A 217 10.59 -3.30 -9.65
CA PRO A 217 11.40 -3.04 -8.47
C PRO A 217 11.84 -1.57 -8.38
N PRO A 218 12.20 -1.09 -7.18
CA PRO A 218 12.79 0.25 -7.02
C PRO A 218 14.16 0.34 -7.72
N PRO A 219 14.44 1.45 -8.41
CA PRO A 219 15.79 1.78 -8.85
C PRO A 219 16.76 1.89 -7.65
N PRO A 220 18.05 1.52 -7.81
CA PRO A 220 19.04 1.54 -6.73
C PRO A 220 19.20 2.91 -6.03
N GLU A 221 18.91 3.99 -6.73
CA GLU A 221 19.01 5.37 -6.24
C GLU A 221 17.80 5.85 -5.44
N THR A 222 16.75 5.03 -5.32
CA THR A 222 15.52 5.42 -4.61
C THR A 222 15.80 5.51 -3.10
N PRO A 223 15.59 6.67 -2.46
CA PRO A 223 15.81 6.81 -1.02
C PRO A 223 14.91 5.85 -0.22
N GLU A 224 15.52 5.07 0.69
CA GLU A 224 14.79 4.07 1.48
C GLU A 224 13.60 4.67 2.25
N GLY A 225 13.78 5.87 2.82
CA GLY A 225 12.77 6.56 3.61
C GLY A 225 11.55 7.06 2.82
N GLU A 226 11.68 7.18 1.50
CA GLU A 226 10.58 7.58 0.62
C GLU A 226 9.69 6.39 0.24
N GLY A 227 10.21 5.16 0.24
CA GLY A 227 9.45 3.97 -0.11
C GLY A 227 9.34 3.72 -1.61
N TRP A 228 8.55 2.72 -2.02
CA TRP A 228 8.36 2.34 -3.41
C TRP A 228 6.94 1.85 -3.67
N ILE A 229 6.37 2.20 -4.83
CA ILE A 229 5.04 1.75 -5.26
C ILE A 229 5.19 0.49 -6.10
N TRP A 230 4.82 -0.66 -5.55
CA TRP A 230 4.87 -1.95 -6.24
C TRP A 230 3.67 -2.12 -7.16
N VAL A 231 3.94 -2.52 -8.41
CA VAL A 231 3.00 -2.50 -9.53
C VAL A 231 3.45 -3.53 -10.56
N PRO A 232 2.54 -4.20 -11.30
CA PRO A 232 2.93 -5.13 -12.35
C PRO A 232 3.74 -4.46 -13.47
N CYS A 233 4.79 -5.14 -13.93
CA CYS A 233 5.61 -4.71 -15.06
C CYS A 233 4.80 -4.54 -16.35
N ASP A 234 3.77 -5.37 -16.55
CA ASP A 234 2.88 -5.31 -17.72
C ASP A 234 1.81 -4.20 -17.63
N ALA A 235 1.74 -3.47 -16.51
CA ALA A 235 0.93 -2.26 -16.38
C ALA A 235 1.66 -0.99 -16.81
N VAL A 236 2.99 -1.05 -16.97
CA VAL A 236 3.82 0.10 -17.36
C VAL A 236 3.48 0.48 -18.81
N PRO A 237 3.22 1.77 -19.11
CA PRO A 237 2.82 2.18 -20.44
C PRO A 237 4.00 2.01 -21.39
N VAL A 238 3.73 1.41 -22.56
CA VAL A 238 4.71 1.42 -23.66
C VAL A 238 4.72 2.83 -24.23
N LYS A 239 5.88 3.49 -24.20
CA LYS A 239 6.08 4.79 -24.85
C LYS A 239 6.13 4.65 -26.37
#